data_AF-A0A5K1H5H7-F1
#
_entry.id   AF-A0A5K1H5H7-F1
#
_cell.length_a   1.000
_cell.length_b   1.000
_cell.length_c   1.000
_cell.angle_alpha   90.00
_cell.angle_beta   90.00
_cell.angle_gamma   90.00
#
_symmetry.space_group_name_H-M   'P 1'
#
loop_
_entity.id
_entity.type
_entity.pdbx_description
1 polymer ?
#
loop_
_entity_poly.entity_id
_entity_poly.type
_entity_poly.pdbx_seq_one_letter_code
_entity_poly.pdbx_strand_id
1 'polypeptide(L)'
;QLPNLIELGLDSESAVLLPSPLPSQVPTFLPSLTCLYLRGNNVDEEVKWGRVPQWVWGFSQLEEFHLHSFSKDISLGGHWQCLPKLRGLSLWDFPNLKSLVNVNNITPQQQQNETTCPTDAQQQIACLSNLQSLTIDSCPALHLLQELTDHLGERLDIYR
;
A
#
# COMPACT_ATOMS: atom_id res chain seq x y z
N GLN A 1 -10.98 9.15 -19.45
CA GLN A 1 -9.66 8.49 -19.34
C GLN A 1 -8.59 9.58 -19.29
N LEU A 2 -7.58 9.44 -18.43
CA LEU A 2 -6.45 10.37 -18.33
C LEU A 2 -5.17 9.62 -18.70
N PRO A 3 -4.95 9.31 -19.99
CA PRO A 3 -3.94 8.35 -20.43
C PRO A 3 -2.50 8.81 -20.18
N ASN A 4 -2.26 10.11 -20.02
CA ASN A 4 -0.92 10.68 -19.81
C ASN A 4 -0.67 11.11 -18.35
N LEU A 5 -1.58 10.80 -17.44
CA LEU A 5 -1.39 11.14 -16.02
C LEU A 5 -0.34 10.22 -15.43
N ILE A 6 0.78 10.80 -14.98
CA ILE A 6 1.92 10.08 -14.40
C ILE A 6 1.81 10.01 -12.87
N GLU A 7 1.29 11.08 -12.28
CA GLU A 7 1.21 11.26 -10.84
C GLU A 7 -0.22 11.61 -10.43
N LEU A 8 -0.68 11.01 -9.34
CA LEU A 8 -2.02 11.25 -8.78
C LEU A 8 -1.94 11.32 -7.26
N GLY A 9 -2.49 12.39 -6.69
CA GLY A 9 -2.74 12.52 -5.27
C GLY A 9 -4.23 12.42 -4.97
N LEU A 10 -4.59 11.60 -3.98
CA LEU A 10 -5.96 11.44 -3.52
C LEU A 10 -6.00 11.48 -1.99
N ASP A 11 -6.87 12.33 -1.46
CA ASP A 11 -7.29 12.25 -0.07
C ASP A 11 -8.65 11.53 0.04
N SER A 12 -9.07 11.28 1.28
CA SER A 12 -10.30 10.52 1.52
C SER A 12 -11.57 11.23 1.07
N GLU A 13 -11.56 12.55 1.03
CA GLU A 13 -12.66 13.38 0.55
C GLU A 13 -12.73 13.37 -0.98
N SER A 14 -11.59 13.47 -1.66
CA SER A 14 -11.47 13.45 -3.13
C SER A 14 -11.72 12.05 -3.71
N ALA A 15 -11.56 11.00 -2.90
CA ALA A 15 -11.86 9.62 -3.26
C ALA A 15 -13.28 9.43 -3.80
N VAL A 16 -14.25 10.18 -3.26
CA VAL A 16 -15.67 10.08 -3.64
C VAL A 16 -15.92 10.55 -5.07
N LEU A 17 -14.95 11.28 -5.64
CA LEU A 17 -14.96 11.73 -7.04
C LEU A 17 -14.51 10.62 -8.00
N LEU A 18 -13.95 9.52 -7.49
CA LEU A 18 -13.67 8.36 -8.32
C LEU A 18 -15.01 7.69 -8.70
N PRO A 19 -15.19 7.35 -9.99
CA PRO A 19 -16.46 6.82 -10.47
C PRO A 19 -16.85 5.55 -9.70
N SER A 20 -18.09 5.55 -9.18
CA SER A 20 -18.69 4.42 -8.48
C SER A 20 -19.52 3.54 -9.43
N PRO A 21 -19.55 2.20 -9.25
CA PRO A 21 -18.74 1.45 -8.28
C PRO A 21 -17.27 1.56 -8.69
N LEU A 22 -16.33 1.79 -7.76
CA LEU A 22 -14.90 1.71 -8.07
C LEU A 22 -14.58 0.24 -8.37
N PRO A 23 -14.52 -0.20 -9.65
CA PRO A 23 -14.31 -1.59 -9.96
C PRO A 23 -12.80 -1.79 -10.09
N SER A 24 -12.39 -3.04 -10.30
CA SER A 24 -11.07 -3.45 -10.81
C SER A 24 -10.56 -2.70 -12.07
N GLN A 25 -11.28 -1.70 -12.57
CA GLN A 25 -11.02 -0.93 -13.78
C GLN A 25 -10.39 0.45 -13.53
N VAL A 26 -10.27 0.96 -12.30
CA VAL A 26 -9.54 2.23 -12.03
C VAL A 26 -8.16 2.28 -12.72
N PRO A 27 -7.36 1.19 -12.71
CA PRO A 27 -6.07 1.16 -13.41
C PRO A 27 -6.17 1.36 -14.92
N THR A 28 -7.29 0.97 -15.55
CA THR A 28 -7.49 1.11 -17.01
C THR A 28 -7.81 2.55 -17.41
N PHE A 29 -8.25 3.40 -16.47
CA PHE A 29 -8.46 4.82 -16.71
C PHE A 29 -7.16 5.64 -16.65
N LEU A 30 -6.13 5.10 -15.98
CA LEU A 30 -4.85 5.74 -15.68
C LEU A 30 -3.66 4.84 -16.05
N PRO A 31 -3.56 4.41 -17.33
CA PRO A 31 -2.59 3.39 -17.75
C PRO A 31 -1.11 3.81 -17.58
N SER A 32 -0.82 5.12 -17.54
CA SER A 32 0.55 5.65 -17.39
C SER A 32 0.90 6.11 -15.97
N LEU A 33 0.02 5.89 -15.00
CA LEU A 33 0.25 6.31 -13.62
C LEU A 33 1.39 5.52 -12.98
N THR A 34 2.52 6.17 -12.69
CA THR A 34 3.67 5.54 -12.03
C THR A 34 3.85 5.97 -10.59
N CYS A 35 3.25 7.09 -10.19
CA CYS A 35 3.35 7.64 -8.85
C CYS A 35 1.96 7.90 -8.24
N LEU A 36 1.70 7.35 -7.07
CA LEU A 36 0.41 7.48 -6.38
C LEU A 36 0.62 7.93 -4.93
N TYR A 37 -0.02 9.04 -4.58
CA TYR A 37 -0.10 9.56 -3.22
C TYR A 37 -1.50 9.35 -2.67
N LEU A 38 -1.58 8.65 -1.55
CA LEU A 38 -2.83 8.40 -0.86
C LEU A 38 -2.77 8.95 0.55
N ARG A 39 -3.72 9.81 0.87
CA ARG A 39 -3.83 10.44 2.17
C ARG A 39 -5.16 10.06 2.82
N GLY A 40 -5.11 9.25 3.86
CA GLY A 40 -6.22 9.11 4.77
C GLY A 40 -6.48 10.40 5.54
N ASN A 41 -7.71 10.59 6.02
CA ASN A 41 -8.02 11.66 6.96
C ASN A 41 -7.99 11.09 8.39
N ASN A 42 -7.16 11.68 9.25
CA ASN A 42 -7.08 11.32 10.67
C ASN A 42 -7.99 12.18 11.56
N VAL A 43 -8.50 13.31 11.03
CA VAL A 43 -9.19 14.36 11.79
C VAL A 43 -10.69 14.11 11.89
N ASP A 44 -11.32 13.55 10.85
CA ASP A 44 -12.78 13.39 10.78
C ASP A 44 -13.20 11.92 10.74
N GLU A 45 -13.93 11.43 11.75
CA GLU A 45 -14.29 10.00 11.89
C GLU A 45 -15.22 9.49 10.79
N GLU A 46 -15.98 10.37 10.13
CA GLU A 46 -16.97 9.98 9.13
C GLU A 46 -16.37 9.71 7.74
N VAL A 47 -15.22 10.31 7.40
CA VAL A 47 -14.58 10.19 6.07
C VAL A 47 -13.16 9.62 6.18
N LYS A 48 -12.99 8.57 6.99
CA LYS A 48 -11.72 7.84 7.08
C LYS A 48 -11.73 6.68 6.08
N TRP A 49 -10.76 6.64 5.16
CA TRP A 49 -10.46 5.39 4.44
C TRP A 49 -10.22 4.26 5.44
N GLY A 50 -9.63 4.57 6.59
CA GLY A 50 -9.39 3.64 7.69
C GLY A 50 -8.30 2.63 7.33
N ARG A 51 -8.47 1.95 6.20
CA ARG A 51 -7.52 1.06 5.55
C ARG A 51 -7.17 1.56 4.15
N VAL A 52 -6.02 1.14 3.63
CA VAL A 52 -5.66 1.34 2.22
C VAL A 52 -6.72 0.69 1.31
N PRO A 53 -7.32 1.43 0.35
CA PRO A 53 -8.37 0.88 -0.51
C PRO A 53 -7.87 -0.23 -1.45
N GLN A 54 -8.68 -1.26 -1.67
CA GLN A 54 -8.29 -2.44 -2.45
C GLN A 54 -7.98 -2.17 -3.94
N TRP A 55 -8.57 -1.14 -4.55
CA TRP A 55 -8.37 -0.83 -5.97
C TRP A 55 -6.95 -0.35 -6.28
N VAL A 56 -6.18 0.11 -5.28
CA VAL A 56 -4.80 0.59 -5.46
C VAL A 56 -3.89 -0.55 -5.94
N TRP A 57 -4.20 -1.77 -5.54
CA TRP A 57 -3.45 -2.96 -5.92
C TRP A 57 -3.64 -3.30 -7.41
N GLY A 58 -4.58 -2.66 -8.10
CA GLY A 58 -4.74 -2.83 -9.54
C GLY A 58 -3.67 -2.12 -10.38
N PHE A 59 -2.87 -1.20 -9.81
CA PHE A 59 -1.86 -0.43 -10.56
C PHE A 59 -0.55 -1.20 -10.75
N SER A 60 -0.56 -2.24 -11.58
CA SER A 60 0.64 -3.04 -11.89
C SER A 60 1.81 -2.25 -12.48
N GLN A 61 1.55 -1.05 -13.00
CA GLN A 61 2.54 -0.13 -13.55
C GLN A 61 3.20 0.77 -12.50
N LEU A 62 2.71 0.79 -11.25
CA LEU A 62 3.15 1.72 -10.23
C LEU A 62 4.62 1.50 -9.85
N GLU A 63 5.38 2.58 -9.81
CA GLU A 63 6.81 2.59 -9.46
C GLU A 63 7.04 3.23 -8.09
N GLU A 64 6.23 4.21 -7.72
CA GLU A 64 6.27 4.91 -6.44
C GLU A 64 4.91 4.92 -5.75
N PHE A 65 4.90 4.54 -4.48
CA PHE A 65 3.69 4.50 -3.68
C PHE A 65 3.87 5.21 -2.34
N HIS A 66 3.04 6.23 -2.12
CA HIS A 66 3.16 7.15 -1.00
C HIS A 66 1.86 7.08 -0.19
N LEU A 67 1.94 6.58 1.05
CA LEU A 67 0.80 6.34 1.91
C LEU A 67 0.90 7.18 3.18
N HIS A 68 -0.15 7.91 3.49
CA HIS A 68 -0.17 8.85 4.62
C HIS A 68 -1.46 8.68 5.44
N SER A 69 -1.34 8.64 6.77
CA SER A 69 -2.47 8.73 7.73
C SER A 69 -3.51 7.61 7.64
N PHE A 70 -3.07 6.35 7.73
CA PHE A 70 -3.97 5.18 7.81
C PHE A 70 -3.95 4.54 9.19
N SER A 71 -5.09 4.58 9.88
CA SER A 71 -5.17 4.23 11.30
C SER A 71 -5.71 2.83 11.59
N LYS A 72 -6.40 2.16 10.66
CA LYS A 72 -6.96 0.81 10.89
C LYS A 72 -6.10 -0.31 10.30
N ASP A 73 -5.09 0.00 9.49
CA ASP A 73 -4.19 -1.00 8.94
C ASP A 73 -3.22 -1.53 10.00
N ILE A 74 -3.22 -2.84 10.14
CA ILE A 74 -2.31 -3.60 11.01
C ILE A 74 -1.23 -4.27 10.15
N SER A 75 -1.57 -4.59 8.90
CA SER A 75 -0.64 -5.10 7.90
C SER A 75 -1.06 -4.58 6.53
N LEU A 76 -0.08 -4.34 5.66
CA LEU A 76 -0.27 -4.06 4.23
C LEU A 76 -0.04 -5.31 3.35
N GLY A 77 0.07 -6.49 3.97
CA GLY A 77 0.42 -7.72 3.28
C GLY A 77 -0.68 -8.29 2.37
N GLY A 78 -0.28 -9.21 1.50
CA GLY A 78 -1.19 -9.98 0.63
C GLY A 78 -1.44 -9.40 -0.77
N HIS A 79 -0.92 -8.20 -1.07
CA HIS A 79 -1.19 -7.53 -2.35
C HIS A 79 0.05 -6.99 -3.09
N TRP A 80 1.25 -7.08 -2.51
CA TRP A 80 2.49 -6.57 -3.12
C TRP A 80 2.83 -7.22 -4.46
N GLN A 81 2.41 -8.48 -4.68
CA GLN A 81 2.55 -9.18 -5.96
C GLN A 81 1.85 -8.46 -7.11
N CYS A 82 0.87 -7.60 -6.81
CA CYS A 82 0.15 -6.84 -7.82
C CYS A 82 0.91 -5.58 -8.26
N LEU A 83 2.00 -5.19 -7.57
CA LEU A 83 2.82 -4.02 -7.86
C LEU A 83 4.26 -4.43 -8.25
N PRO A 84 4.46 -5.21 -9.33
CA PRO A 84 5.76 -5.80 -9.65
C PRO A 84 6.86 -4.77 -10.00
N LYS A 85 6.47 -3.54 -10.35
CA LYS A 85 7.39 -2.45 -10.71
C LYS A 85 7.73 -1.50 -9.57
N LEU A 86 7.18 -1.74 -8.36
CA LEU A 86 7.36 -0.85 -7.23
C LEU A 86 8.83 -0.77 -6.82
N ARG A 87 9.34 0.46 -6.74
CA ARG A 87 10.74 0.79 -6.40
C ARG A 87 10.81 1.75 -5.21
N GLY A 88 9.84 2.63 -5.05
CA GLY A 88 9.74 3.54 -3.91
C GLY A 88 8.47 3.29 -3.10
N LEU A 89 8.62 3.18 -1.78
CA LEU A 89 7.49 3.10 -0.85
C LEU A 89 7.73 4.09 0.30
N SER A 90 6.74 4.94 0.55
CA SER A 90 6.78 5.88 1.67
C SER A 90 5.56 5.68 2.56
N LEU A 91 5.79 5.58 3.87
CA LEU A 91 4.75 5.39 4.88
C LEU A 91 4.86 6.50 5.93
N TRP A 92 3.78 7.26 6.10
CA TRP A 92 3.69 8.30 7.10
C TRP A 92 2.42 8.13 7.95
N ASP A 93 2.56 8.35 9.27
CA ASP A 93 1.43 8.36 10.21
C ASP A 93 0.60 7.07 10.20
N PHE A 94 1.26 5.93 10.40
CA PHE A 94 0.59 4.65 10.64
C PHE A 94 0.72 4.22 12.11
N PRO A 95 -0.19 4.65 13.01
CA PRO A 95 -0.05 4.36 14.44
C PRO A 95 -0.18 2.87 14.78
N ASN A 96 -0.91 2.11 13.96
CA ASN A 96 -1.26 0.70 14.23
C ASN A 96 -0.61 -0.32 13.28
N LEU A 97 0.16 0.14 12.29
CA LEU A 97 0.78 -0.76 11.31
C LEU A 97 1.90 -1.54 11.98
N LYS A 98 1.78 -2.87 11.97
CA LYS A 98 2.75 -3.79 12.61
C LYS A 98 3.69 -4.45 11.63
N SER A 99 3.27 -4.65 10.38
CA SER A 99 4.08 -5.32 9.38
C SER A 99 3.70 -4.88 7.96
N LEU A 100 4.67 -4.87 7.07
CA LEU A 100 4.42 -4.68 5.64
C LEU A 100 3.82 -5.93 4.99
N VAL A 101 4.12 -7.12 5.51
CA VAL A 101 3.62 -8.39 4.97
C VAL A 101 2.66 -9.03 5.96
N ASN A 102 1.90 -10.01 5.50
CA ASN A 102 0.99 -10.72 6.37
C ASN A 102 1.76 -11.82 7.10
N VAL A 103 2.19 -11.52 8.34
CA VAL A 103 2.93 -12.45 9.21
C VAL A 103 2.00 -13.38 10.02
N ASN A 104 0.70 -13.12 10.00
CA ASN A 104 -0.27 -13.98 10.68
C ASN A 104 -0.83 -14.98 9.68
N ASN A 105 -0.64 -16.28 9.94
CA ASN A 105 -1.38 -17.36 9.30
C ASN A 105 -2.89 -17.06 9.47
N ILE A 106 -3.50 -16.51 8.42
CA ILE A 106 -4.90 -16.15 8.44
C ILE A 106 -5.70 -17.43 8.62
N THR A 107 -6.55 -17.50 9.64
CA THR A 107 -7.49 -18.61 9.78
C THR A 107 -8.37 -18.68 8.52
N PRO A 108 -8.68 -19.88 7.99
CA PRO A 108 -9.40 -20.06 6.71
C PRO A 108 -10.72 -19.29 6.58
N GLN A 109 -11.34 -18.86 7.69
CA GLN A 109 -12.57 -18.08 7.70
C GLN A 109 -12.42 -16.63 7.18
N GLN A 110 -11.25 -16.01 7.30
CA GLN A 110 -11.02 -14.66 6.74
C GLN A 110 -10.67 -14.72 5.24
N GLN A 111 -10.29 -15.89 4.71
CA GLN A 111 -9.99 -16.11 3.30
C GLN A 111 -11.24 -16.09 2.40
N GLN A 112 -12.46 -16.20 2.97
CA GLN A 112 -13.69 -16.31 2.17
C GLN A 112 -14.16 -14.98 1.56
N ASN A 113 -13.63 -13.84 2.02
CA ASN A 113 -14.01 -12.51 1.53
C ASN A 113 -12.91 -11.80 0.72
N GLU A 114 -11.70 -12.38 0.63
CA GLU A 114 -10.56 -11.78 -0.08
C GLU A 114 -10.18 -12.65 -1.28
N THR A 115 -10.26 -12.10 -2.48
CA THR A 115 -10.01 -12.78 -3.77
C THR A 115 -8.54 -13.10 -4.06
N THR A 116 -7.65 -13.05 -3.07
CA THR A 116 -6.20 -13.21 -3.27
C THR A 116 -5.65 -14.43 -2.53
N CYS A 117 -4.94 -15.28 -3.28
CA CYS A 117 -4.34 -16.51 -2.79
C CYS A 117 -3.43 -16.27 -1.57
N PRO A 118 -3.44 -17.15 -0.55
CA PRO A 118 -2.51 -17.06 0.57
C PRO A 118 -1.09 -17.15 0.02
N THR A 119 -0.37 -16.05 0.07
CA THR A 119 1.02 -15.96 -0.35
C THR A 119 1.83 -16.07 0.93
N ASP A 120 2.71 -17.07 1.03
CA ASP A 120 3.60 -17.24 2.18
C ASP A 120 4.37 -15.93 2.45
N ALA A 121 4.71 -15.65 3.71
CA ALA A 121 5.39 -14.41 4.07
C ALA A 121 6.68 -14.21 3.25
N GLN A 122 7.41 -15.30 2.96
CA GLN A 122 8.57 -15.29 2.07
C GLN A 122 8.25 -14.84 0.64
N GLN A 123 7.13 -15.28 0.09
CA GLN A 123 6.70 -14.86 -1.25
C GLN A 123 6.29 -13.39 -1.27
N GLN A 124 5.65 -12.88 -0.21
CA GLN A 124 5.32 -11.45 -0.10
C GLN A 124 6.59 -10.59 0.02
N ILE A 125 7.59 -11.05 0.76
CA ILE A 125 8.92 -10.40 0.83
C ILE A 125 9.57 -10.41 -0.55
N ALA A 126 9.51 -11.53 -1.28
CA ALA A 126 10.04 -11.62 -2.63
C ALA A 126 9.37 -10.61 -3.59
N CYS A 127 8.09 -10.29 -3.41
CA CYS A 127 7.42 -9.23 -4.18
C CYS A 127 7.98 -7.82 -3.91
N LEU A 128 8.56 -7.59 -2.73
CA LEU A 128 9.23 -6.34 -2.35
C LEU A 128 10.72 -6.32 -2.71
N SER A 129 11.27 -7.37 -3.34
CA SER A 129 12.69 -7.44 -3.72
C SER A 129 13.12 -6.38 -4.75
N ASN A 130 12.18 -5.85 -5.53
CA ASN A 130 12.46 -4.74 -6.47
C ASN A 130 12.49 -3.38 -5.78
N LEU A 131 12.10 -3.29 -4.50
CA LEU A 131 12.08 -2.05 -3.76
C LEU A 131 13.51 -1.52 -3.62
N GLN A 132 13.69 -0.26 -3.99
CA GLN A 132 14.97 0.43 -4.00
C GLN A 132 15.04 1.46 -2.89
N SER A 133 13.91 2.00 -2.44
CA SER A 133 13.83 2.98 -1.36
C SER A 133 12.59 2.72 -0.51
N LEU A 134 12.77 2.80 0.81
CA LEU A 134 11.70 2.74 1.79
C LEU A 134 11.86 3.89 2.78
N THR A 135 10.88 4.77 2.82
CA THR A 135 10.80 5.83 3.82
C THR A 135 9.69 5.52 4.80
N ILE A 136 10.00 5.56 6.09
CA ILE A 136 9.05 5.33 7.18
C ILE A 136 9.14 6.49 8.14
N ASP A 137 8.01 7.09 8.46
CA ASP A 137 7.92 8.17 9.43
C ASP A 137 6.68 7.97 10.30
N SER A 138 6.82 8.18 11.60
CA SER A 138 5.69 8.19 12.53
C SER A 138 4.86 6.90 12.47
N CYS A 139 5.55 5.76 12.33
CA CYS A 139 5.00 4.40 12.32
C CYS A 139 5.50 3.59 13.52
N PRO A 140 5.09 3.92 14.76
CA PRO A 140 5.74 3.44 15.99
C PRO A 140 5.60 1.94 16.24
N ALA A 141 4.57 1.30 15.68
CA ALA A 141 4.28 -0.12 15.86
C ALA A 141 4.92 -1.02 14.78
N LEU A 142 5.55 -0.43 13.75
CA LEU A 142 6.00 -1.16 12.57
C LEU A 142 7.27 -1.95 12.86
N HIS A 143 7.19 -3.26 12.69
CA HIS A 143 8.33 -4.17 12.70
C HIS A 143 8.68 -4.58 11.27
N LEU A 144 9.87 -4.18 10.82
CA LEU A 144 10.43 -4.63 9.55
C LEU A 144 11.09 -5.99 9.70
N LEU A 145 10.91 -6.85 8.69
CA LEU A 145 11.61 -8.12 8.60
C LEU A 145 13.09 -7.88 8.28
N GLN A 146 13.96 -8.68 8.89
CA GLN A 146 15.41 -8.54 8.73
C GLN A 146 15.83 -8.63 7.26
N GLU A 147 15.28 -9.56 6.49
CA GLU A 147 15.57 -9.73 5.06
C GLU A 147 15.32 -8.45 4.25
N LEU A 148 14.23 -7.72 4.55
CA LEU A 148 13.91 -6.46 3.86
C LEU A 148 14.85 -5.34 4.30
N THR A 149 15.19 -5.28 5.59
CA THR A 149 16.17 -4.35 6.13
C THR A 149 17.55 -4.56 5.50
N ASP A 150 17.99 -5.81 5.39
CA ASP A 150 19.28 -6.19 4.80
C ASP A 150 19.33 -5.85 3.31
N HIS A 151 18.23 -6.10 2.59
CA HIS A 151 18.10 -5.76 1.18
C HIS A 151 18.20 -4.25 0.93
N LEU A 152 17.53 -3.44 1.75
CA LEU A 152 17.48 -1.98 1.53
C LEU A 152 18.75 -1.27 2.01
N GLY A 153 19.34 -1.71 3.13
CA GLY A 153 20.57 -1.14 3.68
C GLY A 153 20.45 0.37 3.90
N GLU A 154 21.35 1.14 3.29
CA GLU A 154 21.37 2.62 3.35
C GLU A 154 20.17 3.30 2.66
N ARG A 155 19.34 2.54 1.94
CA ARG A 155 18.16 3.05 1.21
C ARG A 155 16.87 2.96 2.04
N LEU A 156 17.02 2.67 3.34
CA LEU A 156 15.96 2.62 4.33
C LEU A 156 16.09 3.84 5.24
N ASP A 157 15.16 4.77 5.11
CA ASP A 157 15.08 5.96 5.95
C ASP A 157 13.95 5.79 6.97
N ILE A 158 14.30 5.81 8.27
CA ILE A 158 13.33 5.68 9.36
C ILE A 158 13.40 6.91 10.26
N TYR A 159 12.29 7.66 10.28
CA TYR A 159 12.02 8.77 11.18
C TYR A 159 11.01 8.30 12.24
N ARG A 160 11.29 8.59 13.51
CA ARG A 160 10.50 8.10 14.66
C ARG A 160 9.75 9.22 15.32
#